data_AF-A0A6H2H3G5-F1
#
_entry.id   AF-A0A6H2H3G5-F1
#
_cell.length_a   1.000
_cell.length_b   1.000
_cell.length_c   1.000
_cell.angle_alpha   90.00
_cell.angle_beta   90.00
_cell.angle_gamma   90.00
#
_symmetry.space_group_name_H-M   'P 1'
#
loop_
_entity.id
_entity.type
_entity.pdbx_description
1 polymer ?
#
loop_
_entity_poly.entity_id
_entity_poly.type
_entity_poly.pdbx_seq_one_letter_code
_entity_poly.pdbx_strand_id
1 'polypeptide(L)'
;MKKLVTKKTAALLVFMMMVSALSPILLFAASGIDGKTKFVTESTYYDGSGTIAGNVYVAKAVYDEEPVTSGVYATDSVYKNRVTINVYEAGKVAPRLTVDATYSRTSNLDGYYAYGYSFNNVSTSTYSFPLKLQYTYGTDTITTFVYEPSNNGGGGNLPWFPGVPGTGGDIVGADGKVNRDLLIAALKADENARIKTTTDTVYLPADALLNGKTLTIFNDAGVSITLPLAALKLADLAKSLGVELKDLVIRVEMKKLTGDAAKAVNDAVKAVGATQLADAYDFKVVAVGGGKELPIEKFGQLVQRTIPLTSAATSNAAGVLFNPTAKELSFVPSTFAKVDDKTIATLKRDGSSIYTVIQGKTARFNDALPFWSKNAIESLSEKLIVEGTGKNLFEPKRGITRAEFAALVTRSLGVQPVTSTTYKFNDVVSTKWYAGTVAAAAEIGLVIGDDKGNFNPNAPITRKEVAAIVVRATEYAGKSIKLSDANANAALAGFKDTAILGWAKAEVAAAVKAGIVNGQSSTTIAGNAFANRAEAATMIARYLPIAGLSN
;
A
#
# COMPACT_ATOMS: atom_id res chain seq x y z
N MET A 1 36.99 32.34 -8.39
CA MET A 1 35.66 31.87 -7.90
C MET A 1 34.68 31.45 -9.01
N LYS A 2 34.61 32.09 -10.20
CA LYS A 2 33.60 31.74 -11.23
C LYS A 2 33.72 30.32 -11.85
N LYS A 3 34.94 29.78 -12.07
CA LYS A 3 35.16 28.45 -12.68
C LYS A 3 34.82 27.26 -11.77
N LEU A 4 34.94 27.41 -10.45
CA LEU A 4 34.66 26.32 -9.50
C LEU A 4 33.15 26.17 -9.27
N VAL A 5 32.42 27.29 -9.26
CA VAL A 5 30.96 27.30 -9.14
C VAL A 5 30.33 26.68 -10.38
N THR A 6 30.73 27.09 -11.59
CA THR A 6 30.23 26.50 -12.85
C THR A 6 30.48 24.99 -12.96
N LYS A 7 31.63 24.50 -12.49
CA LYS A 7 31.94 23.05 -12.49
C LYS A 7 31.06 22.26 -11.51
N LYS A 8 30.72 22.84 -10.35
CA LYS A 8 29.82 22.23 -9.36
C LYS A 8 28.35 22.29 -9.79
N THR A 9 27.93 23.38 -10.44
CA THR A 9 26.56 23.49 -10.97
C THR A 9 26.35 22.55 -12.15
N ALA A 10 27.34 22.39 -13.05
CA ALA A 10 27.27 21.42 -14.14
C ALA A 10 27.23 19.97 -13.63
N ALA A 11 28.02 19.63 -12.61
CA ALA A 11 27.98 18.29 -12.00
C ALA A 11 26.63 18.01 -11.32
N LEU A 12 26.01 19.01 -10.68
CA LEU A 12 24.68 18.87 -10.09
C LEU A 12 23.59 18.72 -11.15
N LEU A 13 23.72 19.43 -12.28
CA LEU A 13 22.76 19.36 -13.39
C LEU A 13 22.87 18.02 -14.13
N VAL A 14 24.09 17.53 -14.35
CA VAL A 14 24.34 16.18 -14.89
C VAL A 14 23.85 15.11 -13.91
N PHE A 15 24.04 15.29 -12.61
CA PHE A 15 23.49 14.37 -11.59
C PHE A 15 21.96 14.39 -11.58
N MET A 16 21.32 15.56 -11.66
CA MET A 16 19.86 15.67 -11.76
C MET A 16 19.31 15.11 -13.08
N MET A 17 20.03 15.25 -14.19
CA MET A 17 19.68 14.63 -15.46
C MET A 17 19.87 13.11 -15.43
N MET A 18 20.92 12.60 -14.78
CA MET A 18 21.09 11.16 -14.55
C MET A 18 20.01 10.60 -13.62
N VAL A 19 19.69 11.31 -12.52
CA VAL A 19 18.60 10.92 -11.62
C VAL A 19 17.28 10.95 -12.36
N SER A 20 16.98 12.00 -13.14
CA SER A 20 15.78 12.06 -14.00
C SER A 20 15.72 10.96 -15.05
N ALA A 21 16.86 10.55 -15.62
CA ALA A 21 16.94 9.47 -16.59
C ALA A 21 16.88 8.07 -15.94
N LEU A 22 17.23 7.97 -14.65
CA LEU A 22 17.21 6.73 -13.85
C LEU A 22 15.94 6.58 -13.00
N SER A 23 15.18 7.65 -12.76
CA SER A 23 13.88 7.62 -12.07
C SER A 23 12.89 6.62 -12.67
N PRO A 24 12.77 6.48 -14.01
CA PRO A 24 11.93 5.45 -14.63
C PRO A 24 12.42 4.04 -14.28
N ILE A 25 13.73 3.83 -14.26
CA ILE A 25 14.39 2.55 -13.96
C ILE A 25 14.21 2.14 -12.49
N LEU A 26 14.25 3.12 -11.58
CA LEU A 26 13.99 2.92 -10.14
C LEU A 26 12.51 2.61 -9.84
N LEU A 27 11.58 3.18 -10.63
CA LEU A 27 10.16 2.84 -10.57
C LEU A 27 9.90 1.43 -11.15
N PHE A 28 10.67 1.00 -12.14
CA PHE A 28 10.54 -0.30 -12.81
C PHE A 28 11.05 -1.49 -11.98
N ALA A 29 12.08 -1.30 -11.16
CA ALA A 29 12.51 -2.34 -10.21
C ALA A 29 11.46 -2.64 -9.12
N ALA A 30 10.50 -1.73 -8.92
CA ALA A 30 9.44 -1.84 -7.92
C ALA A 30 8.11 -2.45 -8.46
N SER A 31 7.94 -2.61 -9.78
CA SER A 31 6.67 -3.06 -10.38
C SER A 31 6.55 -4.58 -10.56
N GLY A 32 7.62 -5.37 -10.33
CA GLY A 32 7.54 -6.84 -10.27
C GLY A 32 6.84 -7.47 -11.47
N ILE A 33 7.45 -7.36 -12.65
CA ILE A 33 6.89 -7.92 -13.89
C ILE A 33 7.57 -9.27 -14.15
N ASP A 34 6.83 -10.35 -13.91
CA ASP A 34 7.16 -11.72 -14.31
C ASP A 34 7.24 -11.82 -15.84
N GLY A 35 8.03 -12.76 -16.38
CA GLY A 35 8.36 -12.94 -17.79
C GLY A 35 7.19 -13.32 -18.73
N LYS A 36 5.97 -12.94 -18.39
CA LYS A 36 4.73 -13.14 -19.16
C LYS A 36 4.11 -11.84 -19.67
N THR A 37 4.50 -10.68 -19.14
CA THR A 37 3.92 -9.39 -19.57
C THR A 37 4.72 -8.81 -20.72
N LYS A 38 4.20 -8.96 -21.94
CA LYS A 38 4.89 -8.55 -23.19
C LYS A 38 4.96 -7.02 -23.40
N PHE A 39 4.13 -6.24 -22.68
CA PHE A 39 3.96 -4.80 -22.88
C PHE A 39 3.75 -4.04 -21.55
N VAL A 40 4.30 -2.81 -21.44
CA VAL A 40 4.12 -1.91 -20.28
C VAL A 40 3.89 -0.48 -20.76
N THR A 41 2.91 0.25 -20.20
CA THR A 41 2.73 1.69 -20.44
C THR A 41 3.15 2.47 -19.19
N GLU A 42 4.05 3.46 -19.31
CA GLU A 42 4.44 4.25 -18.11
C GLU A 42 3.46 5.36 -17.79
N SER A 43 2.92 6.04 -18.79
CA SER A 43 2.11 7.24 -18.59
C SER A 43 1.47 7.64 -19.90
N THR A 44 0.16 7.87 -19.88
CA THR A 44 -0.55 8.58 -20.94
C THR A 44 -1.11 9.85 -20.31
N TYR A 45 -0.94 10.99 -20.98
CA TYR A 45 -1.37 12.29 -20.46
C TYR A 45 -2.16 13.05 -21.53
N TYR A 46 -3.22 13.73 -21.08
CA TYR A 46 -4.02 14.66 -21.87
C TYR A 46 -3.71 16.09 -21.43
N ASP A 47 -3.27 16.92 -22.35
CA ASP A 47 -2.74 18.26 -22.02
C ASP A 47 -3.80 19.37 -21.96
N GLY A 48 -5.07 19.03 -22.16
CA GLY A 48 -6.17 19.99 -22.19
C GLY A 48 -6.30 20.78 -23.49
N SER A 49 -5.35 20.68 -24.42
CA SER A 49 -5.36 21.35 -25.73
C SER A 49 -6.03 20.53 -26.85
N GLY A 50 -6.56 19.35 -26.50
CA GLY A 50 -7.02 18.36 -27.45
C GLY A 50 -5.96 17.32 -27.82
N THR A 51 -4.81 17.29 -27.11
CA THR A 51 -3.68 16.40 -27.42
C THR A 51 -3.49 15.31 -26.36
N ILE A 52 -3.36 14.05 -26.78
CA ILE A 52 -3.05 12.88 -25.92
C ILE A 52 -1.70 12.30 -26.35
N ALA A 53 -0.75 12.15 -25.42
CA ALA A 53 0.56 11.55 -25.69
C ALA A 53 1.04 10.61 -24.58
N GLY A 54 1.89 9.64 -24.92
CA GLY A 54 2.43 8.66 -23.97
C GLY A 54 3.50 7.74 -24.56
N ASN A 55 4.03 6.84 -23.72
CA ASN A 55 5.04 5.85 -24.11
C ASN A 55 4.57 4.40 -23.83
N VAL A 56 4.91 3.49 -24.73
CA VAL A 56 4.71 2.04 -24.61
C VAL A 56 6.07 1.34 -24.66
N TYR A 57 6.28 0.36 -23.78
CA TYR A 57 7.49 -0.45 -23.67
C TYR A 57 7.20 -1.91 -24.02
N VAL A 58 8.07 -2.52 -24.83
CA VAL A 58 7.95 -3.91 -25.31
C VAL A 58 9.16 -4.73 -24.86
N ALA A 59 8.94 -5.92 -24.30
CA ALA A 59 10.01 -6.81 -23.83
C ALA A 59 10.89 -7.35 -24.97
N LYS A 60 12.21 -7.38 -24.76
CA LYS A 60 13.22 -7.85 -25.73
C LYS A 60 13.14 -9.35 -25.98
N ALA A 61 12.77 -10.16 -24.98
CA ALA A 61 12.55 -11.59 -25.16
C ALA A 61 11.43 -11.89 -26.18
N VAL A 62 10.44 -11.00 -26.32
CA VAL A 62 9.37 -11.08 -27.33
C VAL A 62 9.89 -10.70 -28.73
N TYR A 63 11.00 -9.98 -28.80
CA TYR A 63 11.64 -9.55 -30.04
C TYR A 63 12.67 -10.58 -30.56
N ASP A 64 13.30 -11.34 -29.66
CA ASP A 64 14.45 -12.21 -29.96
C ASP A 64 14.12 -13.72 -30.05
N GLU A 65 12.87 -14.16 -29.81
CA GLU A 65 12.48 -15.60 -29.72
C GLU A 65 12.21 -16.32 -31.06
N GLU A 66 12.23 -15.65 -32.22
CA GLU A 66 12.02 -16.29 -33.53
C GLU A 66 13.25 -16.08 -34.44
N PRO A 67 14.07 -17.11 -34.71
CA PRO A 67 15.15 -17.01 -35.69
C PRO A 67 14.54 -17.08 -37.09
N VAL A 68 14.00 -15.97 -37.58
CA VAL A 68 13.55 -15.86 -38.97
C VAL A 68 14.26 -14.68 -39.62
N THR A 69 15.00 -14.99 -40.67
CA THR A 69 15.61 -14.08 -41.64
C THR A 69 14.59 -13.08 -42.19
N SER A 70 14.30 -12.02 -41.44
CA SER A 70 13.70 -10.73 -41.81
C SER A 70 13.27 -10.06 -40.51
N GLY A 71 13.84 -8.89 -40.19
CA GLY A 71 13.38 -8.08 -39.06
C GLY A 71 11.90 -7.75 -39.18
N VAL A 72 11.30 -7.25 -38.08
CA VAL A 72 9.89 -6.84 -38.00
C VAL A 72 9.49 -5.96 -39.19
N TYR A 73 9.00 -6.59 -40.23
CA TYR A 73 8.37 -5.98 -41.38
C TYR A 73 7.01 -6.64 -41.49
N ALA A 74 5.96 -5.85 -41.23
CA ALA A 74 4.69 -6.12 -41.90
C ALA A 74 5.01 -6.25 -43.40
N THR A 75 4.58 -7.33 -44.03
CA THR A 75 4.90 -7.72 -45.42
C THR A 75 4.39 -6.75 -46.48
N ASP A 76 3.78 -5.65 -46.07
CA ASP A 76 3.27 -4.62 -46.95
C ASP A 76 4.02 -3.30 -46.69
N SER A 77 4.68 -2.82 -47.75
CA SER A 77 5.49 -1.60 -47.77
C SER A 77 4.77 -0.33 -47.29
N VAL A 78 3.44 -0.37 -47.19
CA VAL A 78 2.58 0.73 -46.73
C VAL A 78 2.51 0.82 -45.19
N TYR A 79 2.71 -0.27 -44.45
CA TYR A 79 2.42 -0.34 -43.00
C TYR A 79 3.66 -0.36 -42.10
N LYS A 80 4.84 -0.04 -42.63
CA LYS A 80 6.05 0.11 -41.79
C LYS A 80 5.80 1.17 -40.72
N ASN A 81 6.06 0.79 -39.48
CA ASN A 81 6.07 1.63 -38.29
C ASN A 81 4.72 2.07 -37.69
N ARG A 82 3.60 1.35 -37.88
CA ARG A 82 2.28 1.78 -37.35
C ARG A 82 1.80 0.96 -36.14
N VAL A 83 1.23 1.64 -35.14
CA VAL A 83 0.46 1.06 -34.03
C VAL A 83 -0.99 1.57 -34.14
N THR A 84 -1.96 0.65 -34.20
CA THR A 84 -3.37 1.01 -34.32
C THR A 84 -4.01 1.16 -32.93
N ILE A 85 -4.63 2.32 -32.70
CA ILE A 85 -5.29 2.69 -31.44
C ILE A 85 -6.78 2.86 -31.71
N ASN A 86 -7.60 2.13 -30.92
CA ASN A 86 -9.04 2.11 -31.03
C ASN A 86 -9.69 2.86 -29.86
N VAL A 87 -10.60 3.79 -30.18
CA VAL A 87 -11.37 4.59 -29.21
C VAL A 87 -12.83 4.14 -29.25
N TYR A 88 -13.36 3.80 -28.07
CA TYR A 88 -14.71 3.29 -27.90
C TYR A 88 -15.60 4.32 -27.21
N GLU A 89 -16.89 4.31 -27.57
CA GLU A 89 -17.92 4.93 -26.75
C GLU A 89 -18.34 4.02 -25.60
N ALA A 90 -18.69 4.61 -24.47
CA ALA A 90 -19.19 3.90 -23.31
C ALA A 90 -20.34 2.95 -23.72
N GLY A 91 -20.14 1.65 -23.49
CA GLY A 91 -21.14 0.60 -23.75
C GLY A 91 -21.22 0.09 -25.20
N LYS A 92 -20.29 0.44 -26.09
CA LYS A 92 -20.25 -0.09 -27.48
C LYS A 92 -19.05 -1.03 -27.70
N VAL A 93 -19.26 -2.06 -28.54
CA VAL A 93 -18.28 -3.12 -28.85
C VAL A 93 -17.46 -2.80 -30.12
N ALA A 94 -17.98 -1.96 -31.01
CA ALA A 94 -17.26 -1.49 -32.19
C ALA A 94 -16.57 -0.14 -31.89
N PRO A 95 -15.31 0.07 -32.31
CA PRO A 95 -14.61 1.33 -32.09
C PRO A 95 -15.25 2.44 -32.91
N ARG A 96 -15.41 3.62 -32.30
CA ARG A 96 -15.93 4.80 -32.99
C ARG A 96 -14.84 5.52 -33.77
N LEU A 97 -13.59 5.38 -33.35
CA LEU A 97 -12.43 5.90 -34.05
C LEU A 97 -11.27 4.91 -33.95
N THR A 98 -10.65 4.62 -35.09
CA THR A 98 -9.43 3.81 -35.20
C THR A 98 -8.36 4.69 -35.82
N VAL A 99 -7.22 4.85 -35.13
CA VAL A 99 -6.12 5.71 -35.60
C VAL A 99 -4.83 4.91 -35.62
N ASP A 100 -4.09 5.01 -36.73
CA ASP A 100 -2.74 4.46 -36.85
C ASP A 100 -1.70 5.51 -36.45
N ALA A 101 -0.87 5.21 -35.45
CA ALA A 101 0.23 6.06 -35.01
C ALA A 101 1.58 5.55 -35.54
N THR A 102 2.44 6.42 -36.08
CA THR A 102 3.81 6.07 -36.48
C THR A 102 4.80 6.14 -35.33
N TYR A 103 5.69 5.15 -35.18
CA TYR A 103 6.67 5.11 -34.09
C TYR A 103 8.06 5.65 -34.44
N SER A 104 8.81 6.10 -33.42
CA SER A 104 10.27 6.30 -33.50
C SER A 104 10.97 5.71 -32.26
N ARG A 105 12.12 5.05 -32.46
CA ARG A 105 12.91 4.43 -31.37
C ARG A 105 13.67 5.50 -30.62
N THR A 106 13.35 5.71 -29.35
CA THR A 106 13.94 6.79 -28.55
C THR A 106 15.11 6.36 -27.65
N SER A 107 15.21 5.09 -27.24
CA SER A 107 16.38 4.57 -26.51
C SER A 107 16.42 3.03 -26.43
N ASN A 108 17.58 2.48 -26.05
CA ASN A 108 17.73 1.09 -25.61
C ASN A 108 17.77 1.06 -24.09
N LEU A 109 16.80 0.40 -23.48
CA LEU A 109 16.80 0.05 -22.07
C LEU A 109 17.03 -1.45 -21.95
N ASP A 110 17.79 -1.88 -20.95
CA ASP A 110 18.23 -3.27 -20.78
C ASP A 110 17.03 -4.23 -20.78
N GLY A 111 16.82 -4.93 -21.90
CA GLY A 111 15.73 -5.87 -22.09
C GLY A 111 14.41 -5.33 -22.67
N TYR A 112 14.30 -4.08 -23.15
CA TYR A 112 13.04 -3.52 -23.71
C TYR A 112 13.24 -2.45 -24.81
N TYR A 113 12.25 -2.27 -25.70
CA TYR A 113 12.15 -1.16 -26.66
C TYR A 113 11.05 -0.16 -26.26
N ALA A 114 11.30 1.15 -26.38
CA ALA A 114 10.36 2.23 -26.06
C ALA A 114 9.80 2.92 -27.31
N TYR A 115 8.49 3.22 -27.30
CA TYR A 115 7.76 3.83 -28.43
C TYR A 115 6.84 4.97 -27.95
N GLY A 116 7.00 6.17 -28.51
CA GLY A 116 6.15 7.34 -28.21
C GLY A 116 5.02 7.54 -29.23
N TYR A 117 3.85 8.02 -28.78
CA TYR A 117 2.71 8.38 -29.63
C TYR A 117 2.10 9.73 -29.24
N SER A 118 1.40 10.41 -30.17
CA SER A 118 0.66 11.67 -29.93
C SER A 118 -0.54 11.79 -30.87
N PHE A 119 -1.68 12.27 -30.35
CA PHE A 119 -2.92 12.54 -31.09
C PHE A 119 -3.38 13.97 -30.86
N ASN A 120 -3.89 14.65 -31.89
CA ASN A 120 -4.45 16.01 -31.78
C ASN A 120 -5.96 16.02 -32.08
N ASN A 121 -6.68 17.06 -31.64
CA ASN A 121 -8.11 17.35 -31.91
C ASN A 121 -9.15 16.46 -31.19
N VAL A 122 -8.87 15.97 -29.98
CA VAL A 122 -9.89 15.29 -29.15
C VAL A 122 -10.67 16.32 -28.32
N SER A 123 -11.92 16.61 -28.70
CA SER A 123 -12.79 17.58 -27.97
C SER A 123 -13.56 16.94 -26.81
N THR A 124 -13.49 17.51 -25.61
CA THR A 124 -14.17 16.99 -24.41
C THR A 124 -15.69 17.19 -24.40
N SER A 125 -16.25 17.98 -25.32
CA SER A 125 -17.68 18.29 -25.38
C SER A 125 -18.53 17.27 -26.17
N THR A 126 -17.90 16.32 -26.87
CA THR A 126 -18.60 15.41 -27.81
C THR A 126 -18.53 13.93 -27.39
N TYR A 127 -17.73 13.58 -26.38
CA TYR A 127 -17.49 12.18 -25.98
C TYR A 127 -17.84 11.94 -24.51
N SER A 128 -18.45 10.80 -24.20
CA SER A 128 -18.72 10.35 -22.82
C SER A 128 -17.58 9.46 -22.31
N PHE A 129 -16.98 9.86 -21.18
CA PHE A 129 -15.80 9.25 -20.53
C PHE A 129 -16.15 8.01 -19.69
N PRO A 130 -15.24 7.04 -19.44
CA PRO A 130 -13.76 7.09 -19.58
C PRO A 130 -13.17 6.57 -20.92
N LEU A 131 -12.03 7.16 -21.34
CA LEU A 131 -11.24 6.71 -22.49
C LEU A 131 -10.48 5.41 -22.19
N LYS A 132 -10.71 4.39 -23.03
CA LYS A 132 -10.00 3.10 -23.01
C LYS A 132 -9.03 3.03 -24.19
N LEU A 133 -7.76 2.76 -23.90
CA LEU A 133 -6.74 2.40 -24.89
C LEU A 133 -6.67 0.89 -25.00
N GLN A 134 -6.67 0.37 -26.22
CA GLN A 134 -6.55 -1.06 -26.46
C GLN A 134 -5.40 -1.34 -27.44
N TYR A 135 -4.48 -2.22 -27.06
CA TYR A 135 -3.34 -2.66 -27.87
C TYR A 135 -3.58 -4.09 -28.34
N THR A 136 -3.44 -4.36 -29.63
CA THR A 136 -3.58 -5.71 -30.19
C THR A 136 -2.29 -6.12 -30.90
N TYR A 137 -1.75 -7.30 -30.57
CA TYR A 137 -0.60 -7.89 -31.25
C TYR A 137 -0.89 -9.38 -31.49
N GLY A 138 -1.06 -9.79 -32.75
CA GLY A 138 -1.58 -11.12 -33.07
C GLY A 138 -3.01 -11.29 -32.54
N THR A 139 -3.25 -12.30 -31.71
CA THR A 139 -4.54 -12.55 -31.04
C THR A 139 -4.64 -11.96 -29.63
N ASP A 140 -3.57 -11.37 -29.11
CA ASP A 140 -3.49 -10.85 -27.75
C ASP A 140 -3.93 -9.39 -27.69
N THR A 141 -4.78 -9.05 -26.71
CA THR A 141 -5.35 -7.71 -26.56
C THR A 141 -5.27 -7.19 -25.12
N ILE A 142 -4.72 -5.98 -24.92
CA ILE A 142 -4.58 -5.34 -23.59
C ILE A 142 -5.34 -4.01 -23.56
N THR A 143 -6.06 -3.72 -22.46
CA THR A 143 -6.83 -2.49 -22.28
C THR A 143 -6.34 -1.66 -21.08
N THR A 144 -6.16 -0.34 -21.22
CA THR A 144 -5.79 0.59 -20.14
C THR A 144 -6.61 1.89 -20.15
N PHE A 145 -6.72 2.59 -19.00
CA PHE A 145 -7.49 3.83 -18.83
C PHE A 145 -6.58 5.07 -18.78
N VAL A 146 -7.02 6.19 -19.36
CA VAL A 146 -6.13 7.33 -19.67
C VAL A 146 -6.31 8.60 -18.80
N TYR A 147 -7.50 8.93 -18.27
CA TYR A 147 -7.68 10.20 -17.54
C TYR A 147 -9.00 10.34 -16.73
N GLU A 148 -8.97 11.08 -15.60
CA GLU A 148 -10.11 11.74 -14.89
C GLU A 148 -9.75 13.22 -14.59
N PRO A 149 -10.54 14.24 -15.01
CA PRO A 149 -10.30 15.64 -14.64
C PRO A 149 -10.91 16.07 -13.30
N SER A 150 -10.17 16.89 -12.54
CA SER A 150 -10.71 17.78 -11.51
C SER A 150 -11.50 18.93 -12.14
N ASN A 151 -12.77 19.06 -11.77
CA ASN A 151 -13.62 20.17 -12.19
C ASN A 151 -13.41 21.39 -11.30
N ASN A 152 -12.81 22.45 -11.85
CA ASN A 152 -12.78 23.78 -11.27
C ASN A 152 -13.82 24.64 -12.02
N GLY A 153 -14.89 25.05 -11.33
CA GLY A 153 -15.91 25.92 -11.91
C GLY A 153 -17.22 25.99 -11.13
N GLY A 154 -17.22 26.72 -10.02
CA GLY A 154 -18.38 27.44 -9.48
C GLY A 154 -19.57 26.62 -8.97
N GLY A 155 -19.71 26.54 -7.64
CA GLY A 155 -20.95 26.12 -6.98
C GLY A 155 -20.99 24.65 -6.55
N GLY A 156 -20.01 24.25 -5.73
CA GLY A 156 -20.11 23.18 -4.72
C GLY A 156 -20.99 21.96 -5.02
N ASN A 157 -20.80 21.32 -6.18
CA ASN A 157 -21.42 20.06 -6.51
C ASN A 157 -20.31 19.04 -6.79
N LEU A 158 -20.29 17.98 -5.98
CA LEU A 158 -19.34 16.88 -6.06
C LEU A 158 -19.47 16.17 -7.41
N PRO A 159 -18.40 15.53 -7.93
CA PRO A 159 -18.41 15.01 -9.29
C PRO A 159 -19.53 13.97 -9.46
N TRP A 160 -20.32 14.14 -10.51
CA TRP A 160 -21.31 13.18 -10.98
C TRP A 160 -20.58 12.01 -11.67
N PHE A 161 -20.75 10.82 -11.12
CA PHE A 161 -20.17 9.55 -11.59
C PHE A 161 -21.22 8.77 -12.41
N PRO A 162 -20.78 7.95 -13.39
CA PRO A 162 -21.69 7.36 -14.37
C PRO A 162 -22.72 6.47 -13.66
N GLY A 163 -23.98 6.81 -13.88
CA GLY A 163 -25.10 5.99 -13.46
C GLY A 163 -24.94 4.57 -13.98
N VAL A 164 -25.15 3.63 -13.06
CA VAL A 164 -25.65 2.29 -13.37
C VAL A 164 -26.76 2.43 -14.43
N PRO A 165 -26.79 1.62 -15.51
CA PRO A 165 -27.90 1.69 -16.46
C PRO A 165 -29.23 1.31 -15.78
N GLY A 166 -30.05 2.33 -15.45
CA GLY A 166 -31.47 2.31 -15.05
C GLY A 166 -31.82 1.49 -13.79
N THR A 167 -32.39 2.02 -12.71
CA THR A 167 -33.55 2.92 -12.64
C THR A 167 -33.53 3.78 -11.36
N GLY A 168 -33.24 5.08 -11.51
CA GLY A 168 -33.74 6.17 -10.66
C GLY A 168 -33.61 6.07 -9.14
N GLY A 169 -32.39 6.02 -8.60
CA GLY A 169 -32.13 6.25 -7.18
C GLY A 169 -30.64 6.18 -6.83
N ASP A 170 -30.19 6.99 -5.88
CA ASP A 170 -28.87 6.82 -5.28
C ASP A 170 -28.79 5.44 -4.60
N ILE A 171 -27.66 4.74 -4.75
CA ILE A 171 -27.46 3.43 -4.11
C ILE A 171 -27.59 3.56 -2.59
N VAL A 172 -27.16 4.68 -2.02
CA VAL A 172 -27.28 5.01 -0.60
C VAL A 172 -28.29 6.14 -0.44
N GLY A 173 -29.37 5.89 0.29
CA GLY A 173 -30.38 6.90 0.60
C GLY A 173 -29.89 7.94 1.61
N ALA A 174 -30.64 9.04 1.75
CA ALA A 174 -30.33 10.12 2.70
C ALA A 174 -30.36 9.68 4.18
N ASP A 175 -31.02 8.55 4.48
CA ASP A 175 -31.02 7.91 5.79
C ASP A 175 -29.83 6.93 5.99
N GLY A 176 -28.94 6.85 5.01
CA GLY A 176 -27.79 5.95 4.99
C GLY A 176 -28.11 4.51 4.60
N LYS A 177 -29.38 4.16 4.34
CA LYS A 177 -29.73 2.79 3.94
C LYS A 177 -29.36 2.53 2.50
N VAL A 178 -28.77 1.37 2.25
CA VAL A 178 -28.37 0.96 0.90
C VAL A 178 -29.48 0.18 0.22
N ASN A 179 -29.81 0.58 -1.01
CA ASN A 179 -30.73 -0.17 -1.86
C ASN A 179 -30.09 -1.52 -2.22
N ARG A 180 -30.74 -2.59 -1.76
CA ARG A 180 -30.28 -3.97 -1.89
C ARG A 180 -30.03 -4.38 -3.35
N ASP A 181 -30.99 -4.12 -4.24
CA ASP A 181 -30.93 -4.61 -5.61
C ASP A 181 -29.90 -3.83 -6.44
N LEU A 182 -29.78 -2.53 -6.20
CA LEU A 182 -28.72 -1.71 -6.80
C LEU A 182 -27.33 -2.12 -6.31
N LEU A 183 -27.18 -2.48 -5.03
CA LEU A 183 -25.92 -2.98 -4.50
C LEU A 183 -25.52 -4.33 -5.12
N ILE A 184 -26.49 -5.25 -5.29
CA ILE A 184 -26.26 -6.52 -5.99
C ILE A 184 -25.84 -6.26 -7.44
N ALA A 185 -26.53 -5.35 -8.14
CA ALA A 185 -26.19 -4.99 -9.51
C ALA A 185 -24.77 -4.39 -9.60
N ALA A 186 -24.40 -3.51 -8.66
CA ALA A 186 -23.07 -2.91 -8.57
C ALA A 186 -21.97 -3.97 -8.36
N LEU A 187 -22.15 -4.89 -7.40
CA LEU A 187 -21.16 -5.93 -7.09
C LEU A 187 -21.06 -7.00 -8.19
N LYS A 188 -22.11 -7.21 -8.98
CA LYS A 188 -22.07 -8.04 -10.18
C LYS A 188 -21.32 -7.37 -11.34
N ALA A 189 -21.45 -6.06 -11.47
CA ALA A 189 -20.76 -5.29 -12.50
C ALA A 189 -19.27 -5.11 -12.18
N ASP A 190 -18.93 -4.95 -10.90
CA ASP A 190 -17.57 -4.85 -10.40
C ASP A 190 -17.45 -5.57 -9.05
N GLU A 191 -16.66 -6.65 -9.02
CA GLU A 191 -16.37 -7.40 -7.79
C GLU A 191 -15.66 -6.54 -6.72
N ASN A 192 -15.13 -5.37 -7.07
CA ASN A 192 -14.55 -4.38 -6.16
C ASN A 192 -15.33 -3.05 -6.16
N ALA A 193 -16.66 -3.14 -6.21
CA ALA A 193 -17.56 -2.01 -6.33
C ALA A 193 -17.29 -0.89 -5.30
N ARG A 194 -17.69 0.32 -5.69
CA ARG A 194 -17.56 1.53 -4.88
C ARG A 194 -18.91 2.22 -4.78
N ILE A 195 -19.28 2.67 -3.59
CA ILE A 195 -20.52 3.40 -3.35
C ILE A 195 -20.23 4.71 -2.61
N LYS A 196 -20.98 5.75 -2.99
CA LYS A 196 -20.90 7.08 -2.39
C LYS A 196 -21.98 7.24 -1.33
N THR A 197 -21.67 7.94 -0.25
CA THR A 197 -22.64 8.33 0.79
C THR A 197 -22.50 9.81 1.15
N THR A 198 -23.61 10.44 1.56
CA THR A 198 -23.61 11.79 2.15
C THR A 198 -23.69 11.74 3.69
N THR A 199 -23.90 10.55 4.26
CA THR A 199 -24.03 10.32 5.70
C THR A 199 -22.74 9.75 6.30
N ASP A 200 -22.57 9.94 7.60
CA ASP A 200 -21.49 9.30 8.38
C ASP A 200 -21.80 7.83 8.73
N THR A 201 -22.98 7.33 8.38
CA THR A 201 -23.43 5.96 8.72
C THR A 201 -24.17 5.33 7.56
N VAL A 202 -23.72 4.15 7.15
CA VAL A 202 -24.25 3.39 6.01
C VAL A 202 -24.74 2.02 6.48
N TYR A 203 -25.92 1.62 6.05
CA TYR A 203 -26.55 0.34 6.40
C TYR A 203 -26.61 -0.57 5.18
N LEU A 204 -25.76 -1.60 5.15
CA LEU A 204 -25.65 -2.55 4.06
C LEU A 204 -26.50 -3.80 4.32
N PRO A 205 -27.45 -4.17 3.45
CA PRO A 205 -28.09 -5.49 3.48
C PRO A 205 -27.03 -6.58 3.30
N ALA A 206 -26.87 -7.48 4.27
CA ALA A 206 -25.75 -8.42 4.26
C ALA A 206 -25.83 -9.42 3.10
N ASP A 207 -27.03 -9.87 2.74
CA ASP A 207 -27.24 -10.80 1.64
C ASP A 207 -26.85 -10.23 0.26
N ALA A 208 -26.91 -8.91 0.09
CA ALA A 208 -26.44 -8.23 -1.12
C ALA A 208 -24.91 -8.28 -1.31
N LEU A 209 -24.15 -8.51 -0.24
CA LEU A 209 -22.68 -8.48 -0.25
C LEU A 209 -22.04 -9.78 -0.73
N LEU A 210 -22.81 -10.84 -0.98
CA LEU A 210 -22.29 -12.18 -1.27
C LEU A 210 -21.54 -12.30 -2.61
N ASN A 211 -21.78 -11.41 -3.57
CA ASN A 211 -21.25 -11.53 -4.94
C ASN A 211 -20.01 -10.68 -5.21
N GLY A 212 -19.48 -9.97 -4.20
CA GLY A 212 -18.29 -9.13 -4.37
C GLY A 212 -17.09 -9.62 -3.58
N LYS A 213 -15.90 -9.18 -3.99
CA LYS A 213 -14.65 -9.32 -3.25
C LYS A 213 -14.48 -8.18 -2.25
N THR A 214 -14.66 -6.94 -2.71
CA THR A 214 -14.54 -5.75 -1.86
C THR A 214 -15.65 -4.74 -2.13
N LEU A 215 -15.95 -3.92 -1.12
CA LEU A 215 -16.83 -2.76 -1.26
C LEU A 215 -16.16 -1.54 -0.64
N THR A 216 -15.88 -0.51 -1.44
CA THR A 216 -15.42 0.79 -0.93
C THR A 216 -16.61 1.72 -0.71
N ILE A 217 -16.75 2.23 0.51
CA ILE A 217 -17.74 3.25 0.86
C ILE A 217 -16.97 4.54 1.05
N PHE A 218 -17.35 5.60 0.36
CA PHE A 218 -16.72 6.92 0.50
C PHE A 218 -17.75 8.02 0.68
N ASN A 219 -17.40 9.02 1.48
CA ASN A 219 -18.23 10.19 1.70
C ASN A 219 -17.74 11.41 0.89
N ASP A 220 -18.52 12.49 0.93
CA ASP A 220 -18.24 13.75 0.24
C ASP A 220 -16.97 14.45 0.73
N ALA A 221 -16.54 14.16 1.96
CA ALA A 221 -15.28 14.65 2.47
C ALA A 221 -14.07 13.91 1.89
N GLY A 222 -14.26 12.81 1.14
CA GLY A 222 -13.20 11.95 0.60
C GLY A 222 -12.68 10.90 1.60
N VAL A 223 -13.38 10.73 2.71
CA VAL A 223 -13.11 9.68 3.69
C VAL A 223 -13.71 8.37 3.19
N SER A 224 -12.97 7.27 3.29
CA SER A 224 -13.48 5.97 2.85
C SER A 224 -13.03 4.82 3.73
N ILE A 225 -13.75 3.70 3.59
CA ILE A 225 -13.37 2.38 4.09
C ILE A 225 -13.62 1.34 3.00
N THR A 226 -12.68 0.41 2.82
CA THR A 226 -12.81 -0.70 1.86
C THR A 226 -12.97 -2.01 2.61
N LEU A 227 -14.18 -2.57 2.59
CA LEU A 227 -14.52 -3.79 3.29
C LEU A 227 -14.17 -5.02 2.43
N PRO A 228 -13.36 -5.96 2.94
CA PRO A 228 -13.20 -7.26 2.33
C PRO A 228 -14.41 -8.14 2.68
N LEU A 229 -15.30 -8.37 1.71
CA LEU A 229 -16.64 -8.92 1.98
C LEU A 229 -16.58 -10.36 2.52
N ALA A 230 -15.66 -11.18 2.01
CA ALA A 230 -15.45 -12.55 2.50
C ALA A 230 -14.97 -12.61 3.97
N ALA A 231 -14.20 -11.62 4.42
CA ALA A 231 -13.66 -11.57 5.79
C ALA A 231 -14.73 -11.25 6.83
N LEU A 232 -15.88 -10.69 6.42
CA LEU A 232 -16.99 -10.42 7.33
C LEU A 232 -17.65 -11.70 7.85
N LYS A 233 -17.48 -12.85 7.15
CA LYS A 233 -18.08 -14.14 7.52
C LYS A 233 -19.58 -14.00 7.87
N LEU A 234 -20.34 -13.42 6.93
CA LEU A 234 -21.72 -12.97 7.16
C LEU A 234 -22.65 -14.07 7.70
N ALA A 235 -22.45 -15.33 7.28
CA ALA A 235 -23.20 -16.47 7.79
C ALA A 235 -22.96 -16.72 9.30
N ASP A 236 -21.71 -16.59 9.76
CA ASP A 236 -21.35 -16.74 11.17
C ASP A 236 -21.94 -15.59 12.01
N LEU A 237 -21.94 -14.37 11.46
CA LEU A 237 -22.58 -13.21 12.09
C LEU A 237 -24.09 -13.38 12.23
N ALA A 238 -24.78 -13.80 11.15
CA ALA A 238 -26.22 -14.05 11.15
C ALA A 238 -26.59 -15.12 12.19
N LYS A 239 -25.84 -16.23 12.22
CA LYS A 239 -25.98 -17.30 13.21
C LYS A 239 -25.77 -16.80 14.65
N SER A 240 -24.77 -15.96 14.87
CA SER A 240 -24.45 -15.41 16.21
C SER A 240 -25.54 -14.47 16.72
N LEU A 241 -26.20 -13.73 15.83
CA LEU A 241 -27.31 -12.83 16.17
C LEU A 241 -28.66 -13.56 16.25
N GLY A 242 -28.77 -14.75 15.67
CA GLY A 242 -29.99 -15.55 15.62
C GLY A 242 -30.98 -15.05 14.58
N VAL A 243 -30.48 -14.55 13.45
CA VAL A 243 -31.27 -14.03 12.33
C VAL A 243 -30.93 -14.74 11.03
N GLU A 244 -31.83 -14.65 10.05
CA GLU A 244 -31.52 -15.04 8.68
C GLU A 244 -30.64 -13.97 8.01
N LEU A 245 -29.86 -14.38 7.00
CA LEU A 245 -28.93 -13.48 6.33
C LEU A 245 -29.62 -12.27 5.68
N LYS A 246 -30.85 -12.43 5.18
CA LYS A 246 -31.65 -11.33 4.62
C LYS A 246 -32.08 -10.28 5.64
N ASP A 247 -32.07 -10.64 6.93
CA ASP A 247 -32.44 -9.77 8.05
C ASP A 247 -31.20 -9.22 8.78
N LEU A 248 -29.99 -9.59 8.31
CA LEU A 248 -28.71 -9.09 8.79
C LEU A 248 -28.34 -7.80 8.05
N VAL A 249 -27.94 -6.78 8.80
CA VAL A 249 -27.43 -5.51 8.28
C VAL A 249 -26.01 -5.29 8.78
N ILE A 250 -25.11 -4.87 7.88
CA ILE A 250 -23.79 -4.38 8.26
C ILE A 250 -23.84 -2.86 8.31
N ARG A 251 -23.80 -2.31 9.53
CA ARG A 251 -23.70 -0.87 9.77
C ARG A 251 -22.24 -0.44 9.74
N VAL A 252 -21.93 0.53 8.90
CA VAL A 252 -20.59 1.12 8.75
C VAL A 252 -20.64 2.57 9.17
N GLU A 253 -19.81 2.97 10.11
CA GLU A 253 -19.71 4.33 10.61
C GLU A 253 -18.34 4.92 10.23
N MET A 254 -18.33 6.15 9.70
CA MET A 254 -17.15 6.94 9.34
C MET A 254 -17.28 8.34 9.95
N LYS A 255 -17.48 8.41 11.27
CA LYS A 255 -17.93 9.63 11.95
C LYS A 255 -16.76 10.57 12.22
N LYS A 256 -16.84 11.83 11.76
CA LYS A 256 -15.89 12.88 12.15
C LYS A 256 -16.05 13.19 13.64
N LEU A 257 -14.95 13.17 14.40
CA LEU A 257 -14.96 13.59 15.79
C LEU A 257 -15.06 15.11 15.90
N THR A 258 -15.80 15.58 16.90
CA THR A 258 -15.98 16.99 17.25
C THR A 258 -15.91 17.18 18.78
N GLY A 259 -15.87 18.43 19.25
CA GLY A 259 -15.90 18.77 20.67
C GLY A 259 -14.78 18.10 21.48
N ASP A 260 -15.11 17.61 22.67
CA ASP A 260 -14.16 17.02 23.62
C ASP A 260 -13.42 15.80 23.07
N ALA A 261 -14.09 14.99 22.22
CA ALA A 261 -13.46 13.82 21.62
C ALA A 261 -12.36 14.21 20.62
N ALA A 262 -12.60 15.21 19.77
CA ALA A 262 -11.57 15.76 18.88
C ALA A 262 -10.44 16.42 19.66
N LYS A 263 -10.78 17.12 20.76
CA LYS A 263 -9.79 17.72 21.66
C LYS A 263 -8.89 16.66 22.29
N ALA A 264 -9.43 15.54 22.76
CA ALA A 264 -8.66 14.45 23.36
C ALA A 264 -7.63 13.87 22.38
N VAL A 265 -8.00 13.70 21.10
CA VAL A 265 -7.06 13.29 20.06
C VAL A 265 -5.96 14.35 19.88
N ASN A 266 -6.33 15.62 19.78
CA ASN A 266 -5.36 16.70 19.60
C ASN A 266 -4.38 16.83 20.79
N ASP A 267 -4.87 16.65 22.02
CA ASP A 267 -4.06 16.65 23.23
C ASP A 267 -3.05 15.48 23.21
N ALA A 268 -3.46 14.28 22.78
CA ALA A 268 -2.56 13.14 22.62
C ALA A 268 -1.51 13.36 21.51
N VAL A 269 -1.89 13.99 20.39
CA VAL A 269 -0.95 14.40 19.33
C VAL A 269 0.09 15.39 19.86
N LYS A 270 -0.33 16.36 20.67
CA LYS A 270 0.59 17.33 21.32
C LYS A 270 1.49 16.67 22.36
N ALA A 271 0.98 15.68 23.11
CA ALA A 271 1.75 14.98 24.12
C ALA A 271 2.97 14.24 23.54
N VAL A 272 2.86 13.72 22.31
CA VAL A 272 3.99 13.12 21.57
C VAL A 272 4.79 14.15 20.76
N GLY A 273 4.47 15.44 20.88
CA GLY A 273 5.14 16.53 20.19
C GLY A 273 4.87 16.61 18.68
N ALA A 274 3.85 15.91 18.19
CA ALA A 274 3.49 15.88 16.77
C ALA A 274 2.50 17.00 16.40
N THR A 275 2.27 17.19 15.10
CA THR A 275 1.21 18.07 14.56
C THR A 275 0.15 17.23 13.87
N GLN A 276 -1.13 17.53 14.08
CA GLN A 276 -2.23 16.82 13.43
C GLN A 276 -2.43 17.36 12.00
N LEU A 277 -2.42 16.47 11.00
CA LEU A 277 -2.54 16.81 9.58
C LEU A 277 -3.92 16.50 8.98
N ALA A 278 -4.78 15.78 9.69
CA ALA A 278 -6.13 15.46 9.26
C ALA A 278 -7.09 15.47 10.46
N ASP A 279 -8.38 15.67 10.19
CA ASP A 279 -9.41 15.44 11.22
C ASP A 279 -9.36 14.00 11.74
N ALA A 280 -9.90 13.78 12.94
CA ALA A 280 -10.01 12.44 13.52
C ALA A 280 -11.38 11.84 13.18
N TYR A 281 -11.39 10.57 12.77
CA TYR A 281 -12.61 9.84 12.41
C TYR A 281 -12.72 8.55 13.21
N ASP A 282 -13.90 8.30 13.78
CA ASP A 282 -14.27 7.04 14.43
C ASP A 282 -14.85 6.10 13.38
N PHE A 283 -14.10 5.03 13.07
CA PHE A 283 -14.53 4.00 12.14
C PHE A 283 -15.03 2.78 12.90
N LYS A 284 -16.30 2.42 12.69
CA LYS A 284 -16.90 1.21 13.26
C LYS A 284 -17.61 0.41 12.19
N VAL A 285 -17.55 -0.91 12.33
CA VAL A 285 -18.35 -1.85 11.55
C VAL A 285 -19.08 -2.75 12.53
N VAL A 286 -20.41 -2.80 12.41
CA VAL A 286 -21.28 -3.49 13.36
C VAL A 286 -22.27 -4.35 12.59
N ALA A 287 -22.37 -5.62 12.97
CA ALA A 287 -23.43 -6.51 12.50
C ALA A 287 -24.68 -6.28 13.35
N VAL A 288 -25.82 -6.01 12.70
CA VAL A 288 -27.08 -5.67 13.36
C VAL A 288 -28.18 -6.60 12.87
N GLY A 289 -28.94 -7.18 13.80
CA GLY A 289 -30.05 -8.08 13.47
C GLY A 289 -30.80 -8.52 14.72
N GLY A 290 -32.13 -8.68 14.62
CA GLY A 290 -32.95 -9.21 15.72
C GLY A 290 -32.92 -8.34 16.98
N GLY A 291 -32.74 -7.03 16.82
CA GLY A 291 -32.60 -6.07 17.94
C GLY A 291 -31.25 -6.13 18.67
N LYS A 292 -30.28 -6.87 18.16
CA LYS A 292 -28.93 -7.01 18.74
C LYS A 292 -27.88 -6.38 17.83
N GLU A 293 -26.77 -5.99 18.43
CA GLU A 293 -25.59 -5.48 17.75
C GLU A 293 -24.35 -6.30 18.13
N LEU A 294 -23.53 -6.63 17.14
CA LEU A 294 -22.26 -7.32 17.32
C LEU A 294 -21.15 -6.52 16.60
N PRO A 295 -20.29 -5.80 17.34
CA PRO A 295 -19.16 -5.10 16.76
C PRO A 295 -18.18 -6.05 16.07
N ILE A 296 -17.70 -5.65 14.90
CA ILE A 296 -16.65 -6.37 14.16
C ILE A 296 -15.32 -5.69 14.50
N GLU A 297 -14.65 -6.23 15.51
CA GLU A 297 -13.39 -5.70 16.06
C GLU A 297 -12.15 -6.13 15.27
N LYS A 298 -12.23 -7.29 14.59
CA LYS A 298 -11.20 -7.82 13.69
C LYS A 298 -11.86 -8.41 12.44
N PHE A 299 -11.25 -8.16 11.29
CA PHE A 299 -11.56 -8.70 9.98
C PHE A 299 -10.67 -9.90 9.62
N GLY A 300 -9.55 -10.09 10.34
CA GLY A 300 -8.57 -11.14 10.06
C GLY A 300 -7.63 -10.81 8.90
N GLN A 301 -7.72 -9.59 8.37
CA GLN A 301 -6.82 -9.05 7.34
C GLN A 301 -6.82 -7.52 7.39
N LEU A 302 -5.82 -6.90 6.76
CA LEU A 302 -5.70 -5.44 6.72
C LEU A 302 -6.86 -4.82 5.91
N VAL A 303 -7.62 -3.95 6.56
CA VAL A 303 -8.68 -3.13 5.94
C VAL A 303 -8.12 -1.76 5.61
N GLN A 304 -8.42 -1.26 4.40
CA GLN A 304 -7.98 0.05 3.95
C GLN A 304 -8.99 1.14 4.30
N ARG A 305 -8.50 2.30 4.74
CA ARG A 305 -9.28 3.51 4.99
C ARG A 305 -8.57 4.69 4.36
N THR A 306 -9.31 5.64 3.80
CA THR A 306 -8.71 6.90 3.32
C THR A 306 -9.15 8.07 4.17
N ILE A 307 -8.22 8.96 4.47
CA ILE A 307 -8.49 10.23 5.15
C ILE A 307 -7.76 11.34 4.37
N PRO A 308 -8.47 12.32 3.79
CA PRO A 308 -7.83 13.48 3.20
C PRO A 308 -7.24 14.38 4.27
N LEU A 309 -6.07 14.94 3.99
CA LEU A 309 -5.39 15.85 4.89
C LEU A 309 -5.97 17.26 4.77
N THR A 310 -5.89 17.99 5.88
CA THR A 310 -6.24 19.41 5.99
C THR A 310 -5.02 20.32 5.74
N SER A 311 -3.83 19.75 5.61
CA SER A 311 -2.57 20.45 5.37
C SER A 311 -1.59 19.59 4.58
N ALA A 312 -0.52 20.18 4.04
CA ALA A 312 0.48 19.44 3.28
C ALA A 312 1.25 18.44 4.18
N ALA A 313 1.37 17.19 3.74
CA ALA A 313 2.25 16.20 4.37
C ALA A 313 3.71 16.39 3.94
N THR A 314 4.62 15.97 4.81
CA THR A 314 6.01 15.67 4.43
C THR A 314 6.23 14.14 4.43
N SER A 315 7.44 13.69 4.09
CA SER A 315 7.84 12.27 4.13
C SER A 315 7.72 11.60 5.50
N ASN A 316 7.54 12.39 6.58
CA ASN A 316 7.50 11.88 7.94
C ASN A 316 6.07 11.91 8.52
N ALA A 317 5.07 12.09 7.66
CA ALA A 317 3.67 11.90 8.03
C ALA A 317 3.38 10.41 8.34
N ALA A 318 2.43 10.19 9.23
CA ALA A 318 2.00 8.85 9.64
C ALA A 318 0.50 8.83 9.96
N GLY A 319 -0.18 7.76 9.55
CA GLY A 319 -1.45 7.39 10.13
C GLY A 319 -1.25 6.92 11.57
N VAL A 320 -2.17 7.28 12.45
CA VAL A 320 -2.20 6.81 13.83
C VAL A 320 -3.61 6.46 14.25
N LEU A 321 -3.72 5.51 15.18
CA LEU A 321 -4.93 5.28 15.94
C LEU A 321 -4.84 5.98 17.30
N PHE A 322 -5.99 6.36 17.84
CA PHE A 322 -6.12 6.90 19.20
C PHE A 322 -6.88 5.92 20.07
N ASN A 323 -6.28 5.54 21.21
CA ASN A 323 -6.94 4.77 22.24
C ASN A 323 -7.60 5.73 23.26
N PRO A 324 -8.94 5.84 23.30
CA PRO A 324 -9.61 6.80 24.19
C PRO A 324 -9.46 6.46 25.67
N THR A 325 -9.22 5.19 26.03
CA THR A 325 -9.03 4.75 27.41
C THR A 325 -7.62 5.06 27.91
N ALA A 326 -6.60 4.71 27.11
CA ALA A 326 -5.20 4.97 27.45
C ALA A 326 -4.78 6.44 27.19
N LYS A 327 -5.52 7.15 26.33
CA LYS A 327 -5.18 8.48 25.79
C LYS A 327 -3.85 8.49 25.02
N GLU A 328 -3.55 7.37 24.38
CA GLU A 328 -2.30 7.13 23.67
C GLU A 328 -2.52 6.99 22.16
N LEU A 329 -1.48 7.35 21.40
CA LEU A 329 -1.42 7.14 19.96
C LEU A 329 -0.59 5.91 19.64
N SER A 330 -0.95 5.21 18.58
CA SER A 330 -0.14 4.13 18.02
C SER A 330 -0.06 4.25 16.50
N PHE A 331 1.10 3.92 15.94
CA PHE A 331 1.30 3.89 14.50
C PHE A 331 0.28 3.00 13.80
N VAL A 332 -0.19 3.47 12.65
CA VAL A 332 -0.97 2.70 11.69
C VAL A 332 -0.27 2.80 10.34
N PRO A 333 0.04 1.67 9.69
CA PRO A 333 0.58 1.67 8.33
C PRO A 333 -0.18 2.60 7.41
N SER A 334 0.53 3.49 6.75
CA SER A 334 -0.08 4.56 5.97
C SER A 334 0.76 4.96 4.77
N THR A 335 0.12 5.08 3.61
CA THR A 335 0.71 5.66 2.40
C THR A 335 0.02 6.96 2.04
N PHE A 336 0.74 7.86 1.39
CA PHE A 336 0.27 9.19 1.02
C PHE A 336 0.34 9.37 -0.49
N ALA A 337 -0.73 9.89 -1.09
CA ALA A 337 -0.79 10.23 -2.50
C ALA A 337 -1.43 11.60 -2.70
N LYS A 338 -0.95 12.36 -3.69
CA LYS A 338 -1.55 13.64 -4.08
C LYS A 338 -2.60 13.38 -5.16
N VAL A 339 -3.83 13.83 -4.93
CA VAL A 339 -4.96 13.75 -5.85
C VAL A 339 -5.62 15.13 -5.88
N ASP A 340 -5.69 15.76 -7.04
CA ASP A 340 -6.30 17.10 -7.23
C ASP A 340 -5.88 18.13 -6.18
N ASP A 341 -4.57 18.31 -6.01
CA ASP A 341 -3.94 19.19 -5.03
C ASP A 341 -4.19 18.88 -3.55
N LYS A 342 -4.92 17.81 -3.23
CA LYS A 342 -5.10 17.31 -1.88
C LYS A 342 -4.22 16.08 -1.63
N THR A 343 -3.65 16.00 -0.43
CA THR A 343 -2.96 14.77 -0.01
C THR A 343 -3.98 13.84 0.66
N ILE A 344 -4.02 12.59 0.22
CA ILE A 344 -4.87 11.55 0.79
C ILE A 344 -3.96 10.55 1.50
N ALA A 345 -4.23 10.29 2.78
CA ALA A 345 -3.63 9.18 3.51
C ALA A 345 -4.48 7.92 3.31
N THR A 346 -3.84 6.80 2.99
CA THR A 346 -4.44 5.47 2.99
C THR A 346 -3.89 4.67 4.16
N LEU A 347 -4.71 4.44 5.18
CA LEU A 347 -4.37 3.70 6.39
C LEU A 347 -4.77 2.24 6.24
N LYS A 348 -3.91 1.31 6.69
CA LYS A 348 -4.15 -0.13 6.64
C LYS A 348 -4.12 -0.74 8.03
N ARG A 349 -5.25 -1.28 8.49
CA ARG A 349 -5.35 -1.95 9.78
C ARG A 349 -6.53 -2.92 9.87
N ASP A 350 -6.30 -4.01 10.58
CA ASP A 350 -7.29 -5.00 10.98
C ASP A 350 -8.03 -4.56 12.26
N GLY A 351 -8.96 -3.62 12.15
CA GLY A 351 -9.87 -3.29 13.26
C GLY A 351 -10.56 -1.93 13.22
N SER A 352 -11.63 -1.81 13.98
CA SER A 352 -12.38 -0.56 14.23
C SER A 352 -11.62 0.32 15.22
N SER A 353 -11.55 1.63 14.99
CA SER A 353 -10.83 2.57 15.86
C SER A 353 -11.07 4.02 15.47
N ILE A 354 -10.52 4.93 16.29
CA ILE A 354 -10.39 6.34 15.98
C ILE A 354 -9.05 6.55 15.26
N TYR A 355 -9.09 7.11 14.06
CA TYR A 355 -7.92 7.33 13.23
C TYR A 355 -7.70 8.80 12.92
N THR A 356 -6.44 9.20 12.82
CA THR A 356 -6.03 10.50 12.30
C THR A 356 -4.67 10.40 11.61
N VAL A 357 -4.18 11.51 11.08
CA VAL A 357 -2.86 11.62 10.46
C VAL A 357 -2.06 12.65 11.23
N ILE A 358 -0.80 12.33 11.52
CA ILE A 358 0.13 13.21 12.20
C ILE A 358 1.38 13.45 11.37
N GLN A 359 2.05 14.54 11.70
CA GLN A 359 3.43 14.84 11.35
C GLN A 359 4.27 14.73 12.62
N GLY A 360 5.12 13.71 12.70
CA GLY A 360 6.03 13.54 13.83
C GLY A 360 7.02 14.70 13.93
N LYS A 361 7.39 15.06 15.16
CA LYS A 361 8.52 15.96 15.40
C LYS A 361 9.82 15.19 15.20
N THR A 362 10.77 15.83 14.54
CA THR A 362 12.11 15.28 14.37
C THR A 362 12.72 14.88 15.70
N ALA A 363 12.86 13.56 15.87
CA ALA A 363 13.48 12.96 17.03
C ALA A 363 14.97 13.34 17.04
N ARG A 364 15.46 13.80 18.20
CA ARG A 364 16.89 14.02 18.42
C ARG A 364 17.31 13.21 19.63
N PHE A 365 18.06 12.16 19.36
CA PHE A 365 18.69 11.36 20.41
C PHE A 365 20.05 11.97 20.77
N ASN A 366 20.39 11.93 22.05
CA ASN A 366 21.62 12.51 22.59
C ASN A 366 22.85 11.63 22.30
N ASP A 367 22.64 10.35 22.02
CA ASP A 367 23.71 9.43 21.62
C ASP A 367 23.99 9.46 20.11
N ALA A 368 25.25 9.21 19.77
CA ALA A 368 25.70 9.25 18.39
C ALA A 368 25.10 8.09 17.57
N LEU A 369 24.10 8.41 16.75
CA LEU A 369 23.55 7.47 15.77
C LEU A 369 24.55 7.24 14.63
N PRO A 370 24.81 5.98 14.23
CA PRO A 370 25.58 5.69 13.02
C PRO A 370 24.98 6.37 11.79
N PHE A 371 25.83 6.95 10.93
CA PHE A 371 25.37 7.68 9.75
C PHE A 371 24.41 6.88 8.86
N TRP A 372 24.67 5.58 8.68
CA TRP A 372 23.86 4.67 7.87
C TRP A 372 22.47 4.36 8.46
N SER A 373 22.29 4.47 9.77
CA SER A 373 21.02 4.16 10.46
C SER A 373 20.23 5.40 10.87
N LYS A 374 20.88 6.57 10.89
CA LYS A 374 20.32 7.80 11.45
C LYS A 374 18.94 8.14 10.88
N ASN A 375 18.83 8.27 9.56
CA ASN A 375 17.58 8.63 8.90
C ASN A 375 16.48 7.57 9.14
N ALA A 376 16.85 6.29 9.17
CA ALA A 376 15.90 5.21 9.44
C ALA A 376 15.35 5.32 10.88
N ILE A 377 16.21 5.51 11.87
CA ILE A 377 15.83 5.65 13.28
C ILE A 377 14.98 6.90 13.50
N GLU A 378 15.39 8.05 12.95
CA GLU A 378 14.66 9.31 13.07
C GLU A 378 13.27 9.20 12.41
N SER A 379 13.18 8.68 11.18
CA SER A 379 11.89 8.52 10.48
C SER A 379 10.95 7.56 11.20
N LEU A 380 11.46 6.43 11.70
CA LEU A 380 10.64 5.50 12.46
C LEU A 380 10.19 6.09 13.81
N SER A 381 11.00 6.96 14.42
CA SER A 381 10.63 7.61 15.68
C SER A 381 9.55 8.67 15.46
N GLU A 382 9.66 9.46 14.40
CA GLU A 382 8.63 10.41 13.96
C GLU A 382 7.30 9.72 13.64
N LYS A 383 7.35 8.48 13.13
CA LYS A 383 6.18 7.63 12.85
C LYS A 383 5.66 6.87 14.08
N LEU A 384 6.22 7.08 15.28
CA LEU A 384 5.87 6.36 16.51
C LEU A 384 6.09 4.83 16.42
N ILE A 385 7.03 4.37 15.61
CA ILE A 385 7.35 2.94 15.45
C ILE A 385 8.47 2.51 16.41
N VAL A 386 9.50 3.37 16.55
CA VAL A 386 10.60 3.16 17.49
C VAL A 386 10.59 4.23 18.57
N GLU A 387 10.92 3.81 19.78
CA GLU A 387 11.05 4.69 20.94
C GLU A 387 12.48 4.59 21.50
N GLY A 388 12.93 5.68 22.11
CA GLY A 388 14.18 5.69 22.88
C GLY A 388 14.07 4.84 24.14
N THR A 389 15.20 4.60 24.80
CA THR A 389 15.25 3.84 26.07
C THR A 389 15.17 4.74 27.30
N GLY A 390 14.82 6.02 27.10
CA GLY A 390 14.76 7.06 28.14
C GLY A 390 15.94 8.01 28.08
N LYS A 391 15.87 9.12 28.83
CA LYS A 391 16.92 10.17 28.88
C LYS A 391 17.35 10.70 27.50
N ASN A 392 16.44 10.67 26.52
CA ASN A 392 16.70 10.98 25.11
C ASN A 392 17.80 10.12 24.46
N LEU A 393 17.94 8.85 24.85
CA LEU A 393 18.88 7.90 24.25
C LEU A 393 18.16 6.88 23.36
N PHE A 394 18.81 6.44 22.28
CA PHE A 394 18.33 5.33 21.44
C PHE A 394 19.05 4.00 21.71
N GLU A 395 20.32 4.06 22.11
CA GLU A 395 21.26 2.96 22.29
C GLU A 395 21.50 2.14 21.01
N PRO A 396 21.99 2.73 19.90
CA PRO A 396 22.05 2.10 18.59
C PRO A 396 22.88 0.81 18.55
N LYS A 397 23.91 0.71 19.41
CA LYS A 397 24.82 -0.45 19.47
C LYS A 397 24.38 -1.53 20.47
N ARG A 398 23.36 -1.27 21.29
CA ARG A 398 22.86 -2.26 22.24
C ARG A 398 22.20 -3.41 21.49
N GLY A 399 22.49 -4.64 21.91
CA GLY A 399 21.79 -5.83 21.42
C GLY A 399 20.29 -5.71 21.68
N ILE A 400 19.47 -6.13 20.72
CA ILE A 400 18.01 -6.13 20.84
C ILE A 400 17.52 -7.53 21.19
N THR A 401 16.55 -7.63 22.11
CA THR A 401 15.96 -8.93 22.48
C THR A 401 14.89 -9.36 21.49
N ARG A 402 14.55 -10.65 21.52
CA ARG A 402 13.44 -11.20 20.73
C ARG A 402 12.10 -10.52 21.02
N ALA A 403 11.81 -10.22 22.29
CA ALA A 403 10.59 -9.50 22.68
C ALA A 403 10.60 -8.03 22.22
N GLU A 404 11.73 -7.34 22.33
CA GLU A 404 11.86 -5.96 21.83
C GLU A 404 11.66 -5.91 20.31
N PHE A 405 12.26 -6.85 19.57
CA PHE A 405 12.10 -6.89 18.13
C PHE A 405 10.67 -7.26 17.71
N ALA A 406 10.04 -8.22 18.39
CA ALA A 406 8.62 -8.55 18.18
C ALA A 406 7.73 -7.30 18.36
N ALA A 407 7.99 -6.49 19.38
CA ALA A 407 7.26 -5.24 19.60
C ALA A 407 7.48 -4.20 18.49
N LEU A 408 8.69 -4.08 17.95
CA LEU A 408 8.95 -3.18 16.82
C LEU A 408 8.17 -3.60 15.57
N VAL A 409 8.24 -4.89 15.21
CA VAL A 409 7.60 -5.38 13.97
C VAL A 409 6.06 -5.41 14.06
N THR A 410 5.49 -5.74 15.22
CA THR A 410 4.03 -5.65 15.38
C THR A 410 3.56 -4.21 15.34
N ARG A 411 4.30 -3.28 15.98
CA ARG A 411 3.98 -1.85 15.94
C ARG A 411 4.06 -1.31 14.53
N SER A 412 5.07 -1.67 13.75
CA SER A 412 5.22 -1.25 12.35
C SER A 412 4.16 -1.84 11.41
N LEU A 413 3.45 -2.89 11.83
CA LEU A 413 2.27 -3.42 11.15
C LEU A 413 0.95 -2.85 11.70
N GLY A 414 1.01 -1.98 12.72
CA GLY A 414 -0.16 -1.47 13.41
C GLY A 414 -0.95 -2.56 14.13
N VAL A 415 -0.31 -3.68 14.51
CA VAL A 415 -0.93 -4.80 15.25
C VAL A 415 -0.90 -4.48 16.74
N GLN A 416 -2.05 -4.60 17.39
CA GLN A 416 -2.19 -4.28 18.82
C GLN A 416 -1.98 -5.54 19.69
N PRO A 417 -1.47 -5.38 20.92
CA PRO A 417 -1.36 -6.49 21.87
C PRO A 417 -2.72 -7.16 22.10
N VAL A 418 -2.71 -8.49 22.26
CA VAL A 418 -3.91 -9.28 22.55
C VAL A 418 -3.78 -10.01 23.88
N THR A 419 -4.90 -10.26 24.56
CA THR A 419 -4.94 -11.11 25.77
C THR A 419 -5.18 -12.59 25.44
N SER A 420 -4.78 -13.02 24.23
CA SER A 420 -5.09 -14.34 23.69
C SER A 420 -4.59 -15.48 24.57
N THR A 421 -5.42 -16.50 24.76
CA THR A 421 -5.09 -17.75 25.46
C THR A 421 -4.67 -18.87 24.51
N THR A 422 -4.82 -18.69 23.20
CA THR A 422 -4.61 -19.73 22.18
C THR A 422 -3.13 -19.95 21.86
N TYR A 423 -2.32 -18.89 21.84
CA TYR A 423 -0.89 -18.96 21.52
C TYR A 423 -0.08 -18.69 22.79
N LYS A 424 0.26 -19.77 23.51
CA LYS A 424 1.05 -19.71 24.73
C LYS A 424 2.42 -20.33 24.50
N PHE A 425 3.45 -19.52 24.72
CA PHE A 425 4.80 -20.03 24.92
C PHE A 425 5.01 -20.30 26.41
N ASN A 426 5.74 -21.37 26.72
CA ASN A 426 5.93 -21.83 28.10
C ASN A 426 6.63 -20.78 29.01
N ASP A 427 7.43 -19.89 28.41
CA ASP A 427 8.23 -18.87 29.10
C ASP A 427 7.69 -17.43 28.97
N VAL A 428 6.49 -17.26 28.38
CA VAL A 428 5.84 -15.94 28.26
C VAL A 428 4.79 -15.78 29.35
N VAL A 429 5.20 -15.12 30.43
CA VAL A 429 4.32 -14.83 31.57
C VAL A 429 3.37 -13.68 31.22
N SER A 430 2.06 -13.88 31.44
CA SER A 430 0.99 -12.95 31.05
C SER A 430 1.09 -11.54 31.63
N THR A 431 1.77 -11.38 32.77
CA THR A 431 1.96 -10.08 33.43
C THR A 431 3.14 -9.27 32.88
N LYS A 432 3.92 -9.82 31.95
CA LYS A 432 5.05 -9.12 31.34
C LYS A 432 4.58 -8.19 30.23
N TRP A 433 5.25 -7.05 30.10
CA TRP A 433 4.91 -6.00 29.12
C TRP A 433 4.83 -6.51 27.67
N TYR A 434 5.62 -7.54 27.32
CA TYR A 434 5.65 -8.11 25.98
C TYR A 434 4.61 -9.21 25.75
N ALA A 435 3.90 -9.68 26.78
CA ALA A 435 3.08 -10.89 26.68
C ALA A 435 2.01 -10.77 25.59
N GLY A 436 1.24 -9.68 25.61
CA GLY A 436 0.19 -9.48 24.61
C GLY A 436 0.72 -9.21 23.21
N THR A 437 1.88 -8.58 23.11
CA THR A 437 2.59 -8.32 21.84
C THR A 437 3.10 -9.60 21.21
N VAL A 438 3.74 -10.47 22.00
CA VAL A 438 4.25 -11.77 21.55
C VAL A 438 3.09 -12.69 21.17
N ALA A 439 2.00 -12.68 21.94
CA ALA A 439 0.78 -13.42 21.59
C ALA A 439 0.21 -12.94 20.24
N ALA A 440 0.13 -11.63 20.01
CA ALA A 440 -0.34 -11.07 18.75
C ALA A 440 0.59 -11.46 17.58
N ALA A 441 1.91 -11.32 17.76
CA ALA A 441 2.90 -11.70 16.76
C ALA A 441 2.83 -13.19 16.39
N ALA A 442 2.54 -14.06 17.36
CA ALA A 442 2.37 -15.50 17.13
C ALA A 442 1.05 -15.80 16.42
N GLU A 443 -0.05 -15.14 16.81
CA GLU A 443 -1.38 -15.29 16.18
C GLU A 443 -1.35 -14.99 14.68
N ILE A 444 -0.54 -14.01 14.26
CA ILE A 444 -0.36 -13.65 12.84
C ILE A 444 0.88 -14.31 12.19
N GLY A 445 1.50 -15.28 12.86
CA GLY A 445 2.56 -16.12 12.28
C GLY A 445 3.92 -15.44 12.08
N LEU A 446 4.19 -14.30 12.71
CA LEU A 446 5.49 -13.61 12.60
C LEU A 446 6.58 -14.33 13.38
N VAL A 447 6.24 -14.74 14.61
CA VAL A 447 7.17 -15.38 15.53
C VAL A 447 6.79 -16.83 15.79
N ILE A 448 7.82 -17.65 15.96
CA ILE A 448 7.70 -19.07 16.23
C ILE A 448 8.59 -19.37 17.45
N GLY A 449 8.13 -20.30 18.30
CA GLY A 449 8.87 -20.79 19.44
C GLY A 449 9.96 -21.77 19.03
N ASP A 450 10.79 -22.16 19.99
CA ASP A 450 11.71 -23.28 19.83
C ASP A 450 10.99 -24.63 19.95
N ASP A 451 11.74 -25.72 19.71
CA ASP A 451 11.23 -27.10 19.77
C ASP A 451 10.72 -27.49 21.18
N LYS A 452 11.00 -26.69 22.21
CA LYS A 452 10.52 -26.86 23.59
C LYS A 452 9.29 -26.02 23.89
N GLY A 453 8.75 -25.30 22.91
CA GLY A 453 7.60 -24.42 23.05
C GLY A 453 7.90 -23.09 23.77
N ASN A 454 9.18 -22.67 23.85
CA ASN A 454 9.56 -21.39 24.43
C ASN A 454 9.76 -20.32 23.35
N PHE A 455 9.45 -19.07 23.66
CA PHE A 455 9.73 -17.93 22.80
C PHE A 455 11.13 -17.33 23.03
N ASN A 456 11.68 -17.48 24.23
CA ASN A 456 12.93 -16.89 24.69
C ASN A 456 12.92 -15.34 24.62
N PRO A 457 11.97 -14.65 25.30
CA PRO A 457 11.72 -13.21 25.10
C PRO A 457 12.92 -12.31 25.40
N ASN A 458 13.75 -12.69 26.38
CA ASN A 458 14.90 -11.90 26.82
C ASN A 458 16.20 -12.26 26.08
N ALA A 459 16.19 -13.31 25.24
CA ALA A 459 17.38 -13.69 24.49
C ALA A 459 17.69 -12.64 23.40
N PRO A 460 18.97 -12.35 23.14
CA PRO A 460 19.37 -11.53 22.01
C PRO A 460 18.94 -12.20 20.70
N ILE A 461 18.39 -11.42 19.77
CA ILE A 461 17.95 -11.94 18.47
C ILE A 461 19.10 -11.90 17.46
N THR A 462 19.20 -12.92 16.61
CA THR A 462 20.18 -12.98 15.53
C THR A 462 19.71 -12.22 14.28
N ARG A 463 20.66 -11.77 13.45
CA ARG A 463 20.36 -11.06 12.20
C ARG A 463 19.49 -11.88 11.23
N LYS A 464 19.68 -13.21 11.17
CA LYS A 464 18.86 -14.08 10.32
C LYS A 464 17.42 -14.22 10.84
N GLU A 465 17.22 -14.24 12.15
CA GLU A 465 15.88 -14.26 12.74
C GLU A 465 15.13 -12.94 12.48
N VAL A 466 15.83 -11.80 12.61
CA VAL A 466 15.28 -10.48 12.23
C VAL A 466 14.82 -10.50 10.77
N ALA A 467 15.66 -10.97 9.85
CA ALA A 467 15.32 -11.07 8.43
C ALA A 467 14.10 -11.96 8.19
N ALA A 468 14.05 -13.15 8.81
CA ALA A 468 12.94 -14.08 8.66
C ALA A 468 11.60 -13.50 9.14
N ILE A 469 11.60 -12.82 10.29
CA ILE A 469 10.40 -12.18 10.83
C ILE A 469 9.93 -11.04 9.91
N VAL A 470 10.86 -10.23 9.37
CA VAL A 470 10.51 -9.15 8.44
C VAL A 470 9.93 -9.68 7.13
N VAL A 471 10.46 -10.79 6.59
CA VAL A 471 9.89 -11.44 5.40
C VAL A 471 8.46 -11.92 5.69
N ARG A 472 8.22 -12.55 6.85
CA ARG A 472 6.84 -12.92 7.25
C ARG A 472 5.93 -11.71 7.41
N ALA A 473 6.46 -10.57 7.88
CA ALA A 473 5.71 -9.32 7.96
C ALA A 473 5.32 -8.79 6.57
N THR A 474 6.16 -8.95 5.55
CA THR A 474 5.79 -8.59 4.15
C THR A 474 4.69 -9.50 3.61
N GLU A 475 4.72 -10.80 3.94
CA GLU A 475 3.67 -11.75 3.57
C GLU A 475 2.33 -11.41 4.25
N TYR A 476 2.36 -11.10 5.55
CA TYR A 476 1.17 -10.64 6.28
C TYR A 476 0.57 -9.36 5.67
N ALA A 477 1.41 -8.46 5.16
CA ALA A 477 0.98 -7.25 4.46
C ALA A 477 0.44 -7.51 3.04
N GLY A 478 0.38 -8.77 2.59
CA GLY A 478 -0.08 -9.15 1.24
C GLY A 478 0.96 -8.95 0.15
N LYS A 479 2.24 -8.76 0.50
CA LYS A 479 3.37 -8.56 -0.43
C LYS A 479 4.39 -9.68 -0.26
N SER A 480 4.10 -10.83 -0.87
CA SER A 480 5.06 -11.95 -0.85
C SER A 480 6.31 -11.60 -1.65
N ILE A 481 7.47 -11.76 -1.02
CA ILE A 481 8.80 -11.61 -1.63
C ILE A 481 9.55 -12.95 -1.70
N LYS A 482 8.82 -14.07 -1.61
CA LYS A 482 9.41 -15.41 -1.70
C LYS A 482 10.10 -15.59 -3.04
N LEU A 483 11.23 -16.28 -2.99
CA LEU A 483 12.03 -16.61 -4.17
C LEU A 483 11.93 -18.12 -4.45
N SER A 484 12.07 -18.48 -5.71
CA SER A 484 12.42 -19.86 -6.08
C SER A 484 13.83 -20.20 -5.58
N ASP A 485 14.14 -21.49 -5.44
CA ASP A 485 15.46 -21.94 -4.97
C ASP A 485 16.61 -21.40 -5.83
N ALA A 486 16.43 -21.36 -7.15
CA ALA A 486 17.42 -20.79 -8.07
C ALA A 486 17.67 -19.31 -7.80
N ASN A 487 16.61 -18.51 -7.63
CA ASN A 487 16.70 -17.09 -7.34
C ASN A 487 17.25 -16.81 -5.95
N ALA A 488 16.93 -17.66 -4.97
CA ALA A 488 17.48 -17.57 -3.62
C ALA A 488 19.00 -17.81 -3.62
N ASN A 489 19.47 -18.83 -4.34
CA ASN A 489 20.91 -19.09 -4.47
C ASN A 489 21.62 -17.95 -5.21
N ALA A 490 21.04 -17.41 -6.28
CA ALA A 490 21.59 -16.28 -7.02
C ALA A 490 21.69 -15.01 -6.15
N ALA A 491 20.66 -14.70 -5.35
CA ALA A 491 20.66 -13.56 -4.44
C ALA A 491 21.76 -13.64 -3.38
N LEU A 492 22.16 -14.85 -3.00
CA LEU A 492 23.17 -15.10 -1.98
C LEU A 492 24.58 -15.35 -2.53
N ALA A 493 24.77 -15.42 -3.86
CA ALA A 493 26.01 -15.85 -4.49
C ALA A 493 27.24 -14.98 -4.13
N GLY A 494 27.04 -13.70 -3.80
CA GLY A 494 28.11 -12.79 -3.38
C GLY A 494 28.58 -12.98 -1.93
N PHE A 495 27.86 -13.75 -1.11
CA PHE A 495 28.13 -13.91 0.31
C PHE A 495 28.84 -15.23 0.61
N LYS A 496 29.89 -15.17 1.45
CA LYS A 496 30.74 -16.32 1.78
C LYS A 496 30.19 -17.16 2.94
N ASP A 497 29.32 -16.58 3.75
CA ASP A 497 28.84 -17.16 5.01
C ASP A 497 27.42 -17.74 4.90
N THR A 498 26.96 -18.04 3.70
CA THR A 498 25.58 -18.53 3.45
C THR A 498 25.27 -19.89 4.09
N ALA A 499 26.30 -20.72 4.32
CA ALA A 499 26.14 -22.01 5.00
C ALA A 499 25.61 -21.88 6.44
N ILE A 500 25.87 -20.75 7.13
CA ILE A 500 25.44 -20.56 8.52
C ILE A 500 23.96 -20.18 8.66
N LEU A 501 23.31 -19.84 7.54
CA LEU A 501 21.92 -19.38 7.54
C LEU A 501 20.94 -20.49 7.93
N GLY A 502 21.25 -21.75 7.60
CA GLY A 502 20.44 -22.91 7.96
C GLY A 502 18.99 -22.75 7.52
N TRP A 503 18.04 -22.95 8.45
CA TRP A 503 16.60 -22.83 8.20
C TRP A 503 16.17 -21.49 7.61
N ALA A 504 16.89 -20.40 7.91
CA ALA A 504 16.53 -19.04 7.47
C ALA A 504 17.07 -18.68 6.08
N LYS A 505 17.69 -19.63 5.35
CA LYS A 505 18.37 -19.33 4.09
C LYS A 505 17.42 -18.70 3.06
N ALA A 506 16.19 -19.23 2.94
CA ALA A 506 15.21 -18.74 1.98
C ALA A 506 14.75 -17.31 2.31
N GLU A 507 14.41 -17.05 3.58
CA GLU A 507 13.98 -15.72 4.00
C GLU A 507 15.12 -14.70 3.94
N VAL A 508 16.34 -15.07 4.33
CA VAL A 508 17.49 -14.19 4.21
C VAL A 508 17.79 -13.86 2.74
N ALA A 509 17.67 -14.83 1.83
CA ALA A 509 17.83 -14.58 0.40
C ALA A 509 16.77 -13.60 -0.14
N ALA A 510 15.51 -13.79 0.24
CA ALA A 510 14.42 -12.88 -0.11
C ALA A 510 14.68 -11.46 0.42
N ALA A 511 15.09 -11.35 1.68
CA ALA A 511 15.42 -10.07 2.31
C ALA A 511 16.62 -9.38 1.65
N VAL A 512 17.62 -10.14 1.20
CA VAL A 512 18.77 -9.62 0.44
C VAL A 512 18.32 -9.12 -0.93
N LYS A 513 17.56 -9.94 -1.68
CA LYS A 513 17.06 -9.57 -3.02
C LYS A 513 16.17 -8.33 -2.99
N ALA A 514 15.36 -8.19 -1.94
CA ALA A 514 14.49 -7.05 -1.72
C ALA A 514 15.22 -5.80 -1.18
N GLY A 515 16.51 -5.90 -0.83
CA GLY A 515 17.28 -4.77 -0.28
C GLY A 515 16.97 -4.45 1.19
N ILE A 516 16.28 -5.34 1.89
CA ILE A 516 16.05 -5.23 3.34
C ILE A 516 17.36 -5.50 4.08
N VAL A 517 18.11 -6.52 3.65
CA VAL A 517 19.41 -6.93 4.21
C VAL A 517 20.53 -6.67 3.20
N ASN A 518 21.52 -5.86 3.57
CA ASN A 518 22.69 -5.56 2.72
C ASN A 518 23.98 -6.28 3.16
N GLY A 519 23.90 -7.13 4.19
CA GLY A 519 25.08 -7.68 4.87
C GLY A 519 25.78 -6.69 5.80
N GLN A 520 26.80 -7.16 6.53
CA GLN A 520 27.74 -6.30 7.28
C GLN A 520 28.91 -5.85 6.41
N SER A 521 29.20 -6.59 5.34
CA SER A 521 30.13 -6.24 4.27
C SER A 521 29.55 -6.72 2.93
N SER A 522 30.21 -6.39 1.83
CA SER A 522 29.83 -6.86 0.49
C SER A 522 29.87 -8.39 0.33
N THR A 523 30.54 -9.11 1.23
CA THR A 523 30.70 -10.57 1.16
C THR A 523 30.25 -11.32 2.41
N THR A 524 29.69 -10.63 3.41
CA THR A 524 29.34 -11.23 4.71
C THR A 524 27.98 -10.75 5.21
N ILE A 525 27.07 -11.68 5.45
CA ILE A 525 25.74 -11.40 6.03
C ILE A 525 25.80 -11.28 7.55
N ALA A 526 26.64 -12.11 8.18
CA ALA A 526 26.74 -12.37 9.60
C ALA A 526 25.40 -12.85 10.20
N GLY A 527 24.78 -13.85 9.57
CA GLY A 527 23.42 -14.31 9.93
C GLY A 527 23.26 -14.77 11.39
N ASN A 528 24.29 -15.42 11.96
CA ASN A 528 24.28 -15.87 13.36
C ASN A 528 24.74 -14.79 14.36
N ALA A 529 25.23 -13.64 13.90
CA ALA A 529 25.58 -12.55 14.81
C ALA A 529 24.30 -11.93 15.39
N PHE A 530 24.38 -11.49 16.66
CA PHE A 530 23.28 -10.79 17.31
C PHE A 530 23.06 -9.41 16.67
N ALA A 531 21.80 -9.08 16.43
CA ALA A 531 21.41 -7.79 15.92
C ALA A 531 21.46 -6.73 17.03
N ASN A 532 21.88 -5.52 16.66
CA ASN A 532 21.69 -4.34 17.51
C ASN A 532 20.43 -3.55 17.13
N ARG A 533 20.04 -2.60 17.98
CA ARG A 533 18.84 -1.75 17.77
C ARG A 533 18.89 -0.96 16.46
N ALA A 534 20.05 -0.47 16.04
CA ALA A 534 20.18 0.29 14.80
C ALA A 534 19.97 -0.61 13.56
N GLU A 535 20.48 -1.83 13.56
CA GLU A 535 20.28 -2.81 12.50
C GLU A 535 18.80 -3.21 12.40
N ALA A 536 18.17 -3.52 13.55
CA ALA A 536 16.75 -3.86 13.60
C ALA A 536 15.87 -2.72 13.06
N ALA A 537 16.06 -1.49 13.54
CA ALA A 537 15.33 -0.32 13.06
C ALA A 537 15.54 -0.08 11.55
N THR A 538 16.76 -0.27 11.06
CA THR A 538 17.06 -0.10 9.63
C THR A 538 16.36 -1.14 8.75
N MET A 539 16.26 -2.39 9.19
CA MET A 539 15.50 -3.42 8.47
C MET A 539 13.99 -3.11 8.49
N ILE A 540 13.46 -2.61 9.60
CA ILE A 540 12.07 -2.12 9.69
C ILE A 540 11.82 -1.00 8.68
N ALA A 541 12.68 0.03 8.65
CA ALA A 541 12.54 1.17 7.75
C ALA A 541 12.60 0.77 6.26
N ARG A 542 13.38 -0.26 5.91
CA ARG A 542 13.52 -0.73 4.53
C ARG A 542 12.34 -1.57 4.06
N TYR A 543 11.74 -2.41 4.92
CA TYR A 543 10.65 -3.27 4.47
C TYR A 543 9.32 -2.53 4.35
N LEU A 544 9.08 -1.50 5.18
CA LEU A 544 7.80 -0.77 5.16
C LEU A 544 7.39 -0.28 3.76
N PRO A 545 8.26 0.38 2.96
CA PRO A 545 7.91 0.74 1.59
C PRO A 545 7.74 -0.45 0.65
N ILE A 546 8.56 -1.50 0.81
CA ILE A 546 8.45 -2.73 0.02
C ILE A 546 7.09 -3.43 0.24
N ALA A 547 6.61 -3.41 1.48
CA ALA A 547 5.31 -3.94 1.86
C ALA A 547 4.14 -3.01 1.52
N GLY A 548 4.40 -1.79 1.01
CA GLY A 548 3.36 -0.78 0.76
C GLY A 548 2.67 -0.32 2.05
N LEU A 549 3.43 -0.25 3.15
CA LEU A 549 2.99 0.17 4.49
C LEU A 549 3.47 1.59 4.85
N SER A 550 4.39 2.16 4.06
CA SER A 550 4.80 3.57 4.08
C SER A 550 5.32 3.98 2.71
N ASN A 551 5.36 5.28 2.39
CA ASN A 551 6.03 5.80 1.20
C ASN A 551 6.63 7.19 1.45
#